data_AF-G6AJ77-F1
#
_entry.id   AF-G6AJ77-F1
#
_cell.length_a   1.000
_cell.length_b   1.000
_cell.length_c   1.000
_cell.angle_alpha   90.00
_cell.angle_beta   90.00
_cell.angle_gamma   90.00
#
_symmetry.space_group_name_H-M   'P 1'
#
loop_
_entity.id
_entity.type
_entity.pdbx_description
1 polymer ?
#
loop_
_entity_poly.entity_id
_entity_poly.type
_entity_poly.pdbx_seq_one_letter_code
_entity_poly.pdbx_strand_id
1 'polypeptide(L)'
;MFATMLLLSGLSFTACDNSDPDEQKPSPIETPSYTMDAAKYEITDASSAYKAVELTEAGRYIIVMKGASPSNTDSDDLYITGHFSKNNNVYVLQELGELTITKAGNSYSLLLNVNGRQVQLPATKVTPIPSGQATDYLCRTWRFIKMHIVVKYDGQTVFDGTSSSSAELSNALRKAIDRFEKSDKLKNTKEVQLGLAEEEFPKTITFTHAGTYFIAYKDPKENILNYWNWLNVEEKLIGFSEEKVDLSSKSAITADFTNNQLILSETEKETRP
;
A
#
# COMPACT_ATOMS: atom_id res chain seq x y z
N MET A 1 -11.47 34.75 -20.42
CA MET A 1 -12.00 33.92 -19.31
C MET A 1 -11.24 32.62 -19.37
N PHE A 2 -10.42 32.30 -18.35
CA PHE A 2 -9.68 31.03 -18.32
C PHE A 2 -10.66 29.94 -17.90
N ALA A 3 -10.75 28.87 -18.68
CA ALA A 3 -11.54 27.71 -18.29
C ALA A 3 -10.76 26.93 -17.22
N THR A 4 -11.45 26.41 -16.21
CA THR A 4 -10.81 25.70 -15.07
C THR A 4 -11.25 24.25 -15.07
N MET A 5 -10.31 23.33 -14.96
CA MET A 5 -10.57 21.89 -14.92
C MET A 5 -9.98 21.29 -13.65
N LEU A 6 -10.82 20.55 -12.92
CA LEU A 6 -10.44 19.85 -11.69
C LEU A 6 -10.72 18.35 -11.87
N LEU A 7 -9.70 17.54 -11.57
CA LEU A 7 -9.79 16.10 -11.50
C LEU A 7 -9.42 15.66 -10.09
N LEU A 8 -10.32 14.90 -9.47
CA LEU A 8 -10.13 14.30 -8.15
C LEU A 8 -10.27 12.79 -8.28
N SER A 9 -9.34 12.06 -7.69
CA SER A 9 -9.34 10.61 -7.57
C SER A 9 -9.25 10.22 -6.09
N GLY A 10 -10.05 9.24 -5.70
CA GLY A 10 -10.05 8.67 -4.36
C GLY A 10 -10.13 7.15 -4.42
N LEU A 11 -9.28 6.45 -3.67
CA LEU A 11 -9.34 5.01 -3.50
C LEU A 11 -9.92 4.70 -2.12
N SER A 12 -11.00 3.91 -2.08
CA SER A 12 -11.62 3.44 -0.85
C SER A 12 -11.20 2.02 -0.55
N PHE A 13 -10.82 1.78 0.70
CA PHE A 13 -10.46 0.48 1.23
C PHE A 13 -11.21 0.21 2.52
N THR A 14 -11.35 -1.07 2.89
CA THR A 14 -11.89 -1.52 4.19
C THR A 14 -10.81 -2.26 4.95
N ALA A 15 -10.78 -2.19 6.27
CA ALA A 15 -9.81 -2.96 7.04
C ALA A 15 -10.04 -4.47 6.80
N CYS A 16 -8.95 -5.23 6.70
CA CYS A 16 -9.04 -6.68 6.65
C CYS A 16 -9.38 -7.25 8.04
N ASP A 17 -10.66 -7.23 8.39
CA ASP A 17 -11.24 -8.04 9.46
C ASP A 17 -12.02 -9.21 8.81
N ASN A 18 -12.20 -10.33 9.53
CA ASN A 18 -12.79 -11.58 9.03
C ASN A 18 -14.28 -11.50 8.57
N SER A 19 -14.80 -10.34 8.18
CA SER A 19 -16.20 -10.09 7.81
C SER A 19 -16.42 -9.87 6.31
N ASP A 20 -17.55 -10.38 5.80
CA ASP A 20 -18.00 -10.31 4.41
C ASP A 20 -18.11 -8.86 3.87
N PRO A 21 -17.82 -8.60 2.58
CA PRO A 21 -17.79 -7.25 2.00
C PRO A 21 -19.14 -6.52 1.94
N ASP A 22 -20.24 -7.27 1.85
CA ASP A 22 -21.54 -6.73 1.44
C ASP A 22 -22.42 -6.27 2.62
N GLU A 23 -21.97 -6.45 3.86
CA GLU A 23 -22.71 -6.06 5.08
C GLU A 23 -21.85 -5.24 6.06
N GLN A 24 -21.17 -4.19 5.61
CA GLN A 24 -20.46 -3.30 6.52
C GLN A 24 -21.40 -2.24 7.12
N LYS A 25 -22.01 -2.59 8.26
CA LYS A 25 -22.45 -1.60 9.24
C LYS A 25 -21.22 -0.81 9.71
N PRO A 26 -21.35 0.49 10.05
CA PRO A 26 -20.25 1.25 10.60
C PRO A 26 -19.71 0.58 11.86
N SER A 27 -18.49 0.04 11.77
CA SER A 27 -17.76 -0.51 12.92
C SER A 27 -16.52 0.37 13.22
N PRO A 28 -16.09 0.44 14.48
CA PRO A 28 -14.81 1.05 14.81
C PRO A 28 -13.66 0.33 14.10
N ILE A 29 -12.60 1.07 13.77
CA ILE A 29 -11.34 0.48 13.31
C ILE A 29 -10.72 -0.26 14.49
N GLU A 30 -10.62 -1.59 14.41
CA GLU A 30 -10.12 -2.41 15.51
C GLU A 30 -8.58 -2.32 15.63
N THR A 31 -8.03 -2.79 16.76
CA THR A 31 -6.57 -2.88 16.91
C THR A 31 -6.07 -4.17 16.26
N PRO A 32 -5.05 -4.13 15.37
CA PRO A 32 -4.53 -5.35 14.75
C PRO A 32 -3.95 -6.33 15.78
N SER A 33 -4.05 -7.64 15.50
CA SER A 33 -3.71 -8.69 16.47
C SER A 33 -2.23 -8.81 16.81
N TYR A 34 -1.33 -8.31 15.96
CA TYR A 34 0.11 -8.49 16.09
C TYR A 34 0.90 -7.17 16.25
N THR A 35 0.26 -6.11 16.77
CA THR A 35 0.91 -4.80 16.99
C THR A 35 2.20 -4.88 17.82
N MET A 36 2.24 -5.75 18.83
CA MET A 36 3.43 -5.95 19.68
C MET A 36 4.54 -6.78 19.02
N ASP A 37 4.21 -7.53 17.97
CA ASP A 37 5.11 -8.42 17.25
C ASP A 37 5.64 -7.80 15.95
N ALA A 38 4.94 -6.79 15.43
CA ALA A 38 5.28 -6.11 14.19
C ALA A 38 6.69 -5.50 14.25
N ALA A 39 7.50 -5.85 13.27
CA ALA A 39 8.87 -5.39 13.16
C ALA A 39 9.46 -5.74 11.80
N LYS A 40 10.31 -4.84 11.29
CA LYS A 40 11.18 -5.09 10.15
C LYS A 40 12.62 -5.29 10.61
N TYR A 41 13.27 -6.29 10.01
CA TYR A 41 14.67 -6.63 10.22
C TYR A 41 15.41 -6.56 8.88
N GLU A 42 16.44 -5.73 8.80
CA GLU A 42 17.33 -5.61 7.64
C GLU A 42 18.52 -6.54 7.85
N ILE A 43 18.74 -7.45 6.89
CA ILE A 43 19.80 -8.46 6.95
C ILE A 43 21.15 -7.79 6.69
N THR A 44 22.11 -8.01 7.58
CA THR A 44 23.40 -7.32 7.54
C THR A 44 24.46 -8.07 6.74
N ASP A 45 24.24 -9.36 6.46
CA ASP A 45 25.14 -10.15 5.64
C ASP A 45 24.95 -9.82 4.16
N ALA A 46 25.88 -9.06 3.59
CA ALA A 46 25.87 -8.67 2.19
C ALA A 46 25.97 -9.87 1.21
N SER A 47 26.40 -11.05 1.66
CA SER A 47 26.41 -12.27 0.84
C SER A 47 25.09 -13.04 0.89
N SER A 48 24.22 -12.73 1.84
CA SER A 48 22.91 -13.38 1.98
C SER A 48 22.03 -13.13 0.74
N ALA A 49 21.24 -14.13 0.36
CA ALA A 49 20.17 -13.97 -0.61
C ALA A 49 18.99 -13.18 -0.03
N TYR A 50 18.88 -13.06 1.29
CA TYR A 50 17.83 -12.32 1.98
C TYR A 50 18.29 -10.89 2.28
N LYS A 51 17.42 -9.91 2.03
CA LYS A 51 17.65 -8.48 2.31
C LYS A 51 16.89 -8.02 3.55
N ALA A 52 15.65 -8.48 3.72
CA ALA A 52 14.84 -8.12 4.87
C ALA A 52 13.79 -9.18 5.21
N VAL A 53 13.37 -9.19 6.47
CA VAL A 53 12.19 -9.92 6.96
C VAL A 53 11.34 -8.94 7.76
N GLU A 54 10.06 -8.88 7.43
CA GLU A 54 9.09 -8.00 8.08
C GLU A 54 7.86 -8.79 8.52
N LEU A 55 7.47 -8.59 9.78
CA LEU A 55 6.21 -9.06 10.35
C LEU A 55 5.31 -7.83 10.53
N THR A 56 4.09 -7.87 9.99
CA THR A 56 3.15 -6.76 10.05
C THR A 56 2.14 -6.92 11.19
N GLU A 57 1.53 -5.79 11.55
CA GLU A 57 0.54 -5.65 12.61
C GLU A 57 -0.71 -6.51 12.35
N ALA A 58 -1.05 -6.70 11.07
CA ALA A 58 -2.19 -7.50 10.61
C ALA A 58 -1.86 -8.99 10.39
N GLY A 59 -0.68 -9.45 10.80
CA GLY A 59 -0.33 -10.87 10.70
C GLY A 59 0.12 -11.32 9.31
N ARG A 60 0.66 -10.41 8.49
CA ARG A 60 1.35 -10.75 7.24
C ARG A 60 2.85 -10.77 7.48
N TYR A 61 3.56 -11.69 6.83
CA TYR A 61 5.01 -11.61 6.71
C TYR A 61 5.39 -11.16 5.30
N ILE A 62 6.50 -10.44 5.20
CA ILE A 62 7.11 -10.01 3.94
C ILE A 62 8.61 -10.32 4.03
N ILE A 63 9.10 -11.19 3.16
CA ILE A 63 10.53 -11.49 3.04
C ILE A 63 11.00 -10.95 1.70
N VAL A 64 12.04 -10.11 1.76
CA VAL A 64 12.68 -9.52 0.60
C VAL A 64 13.93 -10.31 0.29
N MET A 65 14.04 -10.83 -0.92
CA MET A 65 15.20 -11.55 -1.43
C MET A 65 15.80 -10.81 -2.62
N LYS A 66 17.11 -10.95 -2.80
CA LYS A 66 17.79 -10.43 -3.99
C LYS A 66 17.28 -11.13 -5.24
N GLY A 67 17.08 -10.35 -6.30
CA GLY A 67 16.82 -10.87 -7.63
C GLY A 67 17.95 -11.74 -8.17
N ALA A 68 17.64 -12.52 -9.22
CA ALA A 68 18.63 -13.38 -9.88
C ALA A 68 19.57 -12.61 -10.84
N SER A 69 19.28 -11.34 -11.11
CA SER A 69 20.05 -10.55 -12.09
C SER A 69 21.39 -10.07 -11.51
N PRO A 70 22.51 -10.24 -12.25
CA PRO A 70 23.82 -9.78 -11.81
C PRO A 70 23.95 -8.25 -11.69
N SER A 71 22.99 -7.47 -12.22
CA SER A 71 22.94 -6.01 -12.06
C SER A 71 22.48 -5.55 -10.67
N ASN A 72 21.80 -6.41 -9.89
CA ASN A 72 21.30 -6.15 -8.52
C ASN A 72 20.81 -4.71 -8.29
N THR A 73 19.89 -4.23 -9.14
CA THR A 73 19.09 -3.05 -8.83
C THR A 73 17.91 -3.48 -7.94
N ASP A 74 17.48 -2.64 -7.00
CA ASP A 74 16.38 -2.96 -6.06
C ASP A 74 15.07 -3.34 -6.79
N SER A 75 14.92 -2.94 -8.06
CA SER A 75 13.81 -3.29 -8.96
C SER A 75 13.63 -4.79 -9.22
N ASP A 76 14.66 -5.60 -9.01
CA ASP A 76 14.64 -7.04 -9.32
C ASP A 76 14.36 -7.92 -8.08
N ASP A 77 14.08 -7.30 -6.93
CA ASP A 77 13.86 -8.01 -5.68
C ASP A 77 12.64 -8.95 -5.77
N LEU A 78 12.77 -10.12 -5.13
CA LEU A 78 11.69 -11.09 -5.01
C LEU A 78 11.03 -10.96 -3.64
N TYR A 79 9.70 -10.90 -3.64
CA TYR A 79 8.89 -10.85 -2.42
C TYR A 79 8.23 -12.20 -2.14
N ILE A 80 8.55 -12.78 -0.99
CA ILE A 80 7.79 -13.90 -0.44
C ILE A 80 6.87 -13.34 0.65
N THR A 81 5.57 -13.50 0.46
CA THR A 81 4.57 -13.00 1.42
C THR A 81 3.57 -14.09 1.78
N GLY A 82 2.96 -13.96 2.94
CA GLY A 82 1.94 -14.86 3.44
C GLY A 82 1.46 -14.40 4.81
N HIS A 83 0.64 -15.21 5.46
CA HIS A 83 0.21 -14.93 6.83
C HIS A 83 1.12 -15.61 7.83
N PHE A 84 1.28 -15.01 9.01
CA PHE A 84 1.92 -15.66 10.13
C PHE A 84 0.97 -15.80 11.31
N SER A 85 1.23 -16.82 12.11
CA SER A 85 0.71 -16.91 13.47
C SER A 85 1.88 -17.01 14.44
N LYS A 86 1.62 -16.76 15.72
CA LYS A 86 2.64 -16.84 16.76
C LYS A 86 2.31 -17.99 17.72
N ASN A 87 3.27 -18.90 17.89
CA ASN A 87 3.23 -19.96 18.89
C ASN A 87 4.43 -19.78 19.83
N ASN A 88 4.18 -19.27 21.03
CA ASN A 88 5.22 -18.86 21.98
C ASN A 88 6.21 -17.87 21.33
N ASN A 89 7.48 -18.26 21.20
CA ASN A 89 8.53 -17.42 20.59
C ASN A 89 8.82 -17.76 19.12
N VAL A 90 7.99 -18.62 18.51
CA VAL A 90 8.13 -19.05 17.13
C VAL A 90 6.99 -18.45 16.31
N TYR A 91 7.36 -17.78 15.22
CA TYR A 91 6.43 -17.31 14.20
C TYR A 91 6.27 -18.41 13.15
N VAL A 92 5.05 -18.94 13.01
CA VAL A 92 4.72 -19.92 11.98
C VAL A 92 4.31 -19.16 10.73
N LEU A 93 5.15 -19.20 9.70
CA LEU A 93 4.98 -18.54 8.41
C LEU A 93 4.22 -19.51 7.49
N GLN A 94 2.94 -19.23 7.22
CA GLN A 94 2.08 -20.10 6.43
C GLN A 94 2.75 -20.44 5.09
N GLU A 95 2.77 -21.75 4.76
CA GLU A 95 3.33 -22.29 3.49
C GLU A 95 4.84 -22.08 3.29
N LEU A 96 5.55 -21.51 4.26
CA LEU A 96 7.00 -21.29 4.18
C LEU A 96 7.78 -22.05 5.26
N GLY A 97 7.34 -21.99 6.51
CA GLY A 97 8.00 -22.64 7.63
C GLY A 97 7.96 -21.81 8.91
N GLU A 98 9.08 -21.68 9.61
CA GLU A 98 9.12 -21.07 10.94
C GLU A 98 10.24 -20.04 11.06
N LEU A 99 9.98 -18.98 11.83
CA LEU A 99 10.94 -17.95 12.15
C LEU A 99 11.08 -17.80 13.67
N THR A 100 12.32 -17.85 14.15
CA THR A 100 12.66 -17.50 15.53
C THR A 100 13.57 -16.27 15.53
N ILE A 101 13.27 -15.30 16.39
CA ILE A 101 14.02 -14.04 16.48
C ILE A 101 14.72 -13.98 17.83
N THR A 102 16.04 -13.89 17.82
CA THR A 102 16.86 -13.73 19.02
C THR A 102 17.52 -12.36 19.03
N LYS A 103 17.49 -11.68 20.17
CA LYS A 103 18.17 -10.40 20.38
C LYS A 103 19.46 -10.61 21.19
N ALA A 104 20.56 -10.03 20.72
CA ALA A 104 21.85 -10.00 21.41
C ALA A 104 22.37 -8.55 21.43
N GLY A 105 22.13 -7.83 22.53
CA GLY A 105 22.41 -6.39 22.60
C GLY A 105 21.58 -5.60 21.58
N ASN A 106 22.25 -4.91 20.66
CA ASN A 106 21.60 -4.17 19.56
C ASN A 106 21.47 -4.98 18.26
N SER A 107 22.04 -6.18 18.21
CA SER A 107 21.98 -7.06 17.04
C SER A 107 20.87 -8.10 17.18
N TYR A 108 20.34 -8.54 16.05
CA TYR A 108 19.32 -9.57 15.99
C TYR A 108 19.83 -10.75 15.15
N SER A 109 19.40 -11.95 15.49
CA SER A 109 19.62 -13.15 14.69
C SER A 109 18.28 -13.81 14.42
N LEU A 110 17.96 -13.97 13.15
CA LEU A 110 16.74 -14.59 12.66
C LEU A 110 17.09 -16.00 12.22
N LEU A 111 16.55 -17.00 12.90
CA LEU A 111 16.64 -18.40 12.48
C LEU A 111 15.39 -18.70 11.65
N LEU A 112 15.56 -18.72 10.33
CA LEU A 112 14.51 -19.06 9.37
C LEU A 112 14.62 -20.54 9.00
N ASN A 113 13.59 -21.32 9.31
CA ASN A 113 13.47 -22.72 8.91
C ASN A 113 12.52 -22.80 7.72
N VAL A 114 13.06 -23.03 6.52
CA VAL A 114 12.27 -23.19 5.30
C VAL A 114 12.22 -24.67 4.95
N ASN A 115 11.06 -25.29 5.10
CA ASN A 115 10.84 -26.71 4.76
C ASN A 115 11.92 -27.67 5.34
N GLY A 116 12.36 -27.42 6.58
CA GLY A 116 13.37 -28.22 7.27
C GLY A 116 14.82 -27.75 7.07
N ARG A 117 15.07 -26.79 6.15
CA ARG A 117 16.38 -26.16 5.98
C ARG A 117 16.46 -24.90 6.83
N GLN A 118 17.38 -24.91 7.79
CA GLN A 118 17.64 -23.74 8.64
C GLN A 118 18.66 -22.79 8.00
N VAL A 119 18.35 -21.50 8.06
CA VAL A 119 19.22 -20.39 7.67
C VAL A 119 19.26 -19.41 8.82
N GLN A 120 20.47 -19.07 9.28
CA GLN A 120 20.68 -18.06 10.30
C GLN A 120 21.03 -16.74 9.63
N LEU A 121 20.24 -15.69 9.91
CA LEU A 121 20.34 -14.40 9.28
C LEU A 121 20.70 -13.34 10.34
N PRO A 122 21.94 -12.81 10.35
CA PRO A 122 22.27 -11.66 11.18
C PRO A 122 21.56 -10.42 10.64
N ALA A 123 20.98 -9.62 11.55
CA ALA A 123 20.13 -8.51 11.17
C ALA A 123 20.19 -7.34 12.16
N THR A 124 19.70 -6.19 11.70
CA THR A 124 19.37 -5.03 12.53
C THR A 124 17.87 -4.78 12.48
N LYS A 125 17.29 -4.31 13.59
CA LYS A 125 15.87 -3.96 13.65
C LYS A 125 15.69 -2.51 13.18
N VAL A 126 14.77 -2.30 12.25
CA VAL A 126 14.39 -0.96 11.77
C VAL A 126 13.65 -0.21 12.87
N THR A 127 13.95 1.07 13.01
CA THR A 127 13.24 1.95 13.97
C THR A 127 11.83 2.21 13.43
N PRO A 128 10.77 1.92 14.19
CA PRO A 128 9.41 2.16 13.74
C PRO A 128 9.09 3.67 13.73
N ILE A 129 8.24 4.09 12.78
CA ILE A 129 7.49 5.34 12.83
C ILE A 129 6.75 5.38 14.17
N PRO A 130 6.76 6.51 14.90
CA PRO A 130 6.09 6.61 16.19
C PRO A 130 4.60 6.30 16.12
N SER A 131 4.12 5.51 17.09
CA SER A 131 2.69 5.23 17.27
C SER A 131 1.91 6.48 17.64
N GLY A 132 0.65 6.49 17.24
CA GLY A 132 -0.29 7.58 17.40
C GLY A 132 -1.52 7.29 16.54
N GLN A 133 -2.67 7.90 16.86
CA GLN A 133 -3.95 7.48 16.29
C GLN A 133 -3.95 7.34 14.76
N ALA A 134 -3.41 8.32 14.02
CA ALA A 134 -3.34 8.26 12.56
C ALA A 134 -2.44 7.12 12.06
N THR A 135 -1.27 6.94 12.67
CA THR A 135 -0.32 5.86 12.35
C THR A 135 -0.92 4.50 12.68
N ASP A 136 -1.49 4.32 13.87
CA ASP A 136 -2.05 3.06 14.35
C ASP A 136 -3.30 2.66 13.53
N TYR A 137 -4.04 3.65 13.01
CA TYR A 137 -5.10 3.41 12.05
C TYR A 137 -4.52 3.00 10.70
N LEU A 138 -3.55 3.73 10.16
CA LEU A 138 -2.98 3.43 8.85
C LEU A 138 -2.29 2.06 8.80
N CYS A 139 -1.47 1.73 9.79
CA CYS A 139 -0.59 0.57 9.82
C CYS A 139 -1.33 -0.76 10.03
N ARG A 140 -1.88 -1.27 8.93
CA ARG A 140 -2.58 -2.55 8.80
C ARG A 140 -2.72 -2.92 7.32
N THR A 141 -3.34 -4.06 7.06
CA THR A 141 -3.81 -4.41 5.71
C THR A 141 -5.22 -3.87 5.47
N TRP A 142 -5.35 -3.14 4.37
CA TRP A 142 -6.58 -2.58 3.85
C TRP A 142 -6.94 -3.27 2.53
N ARG A 143 -8.18 -3.74 2.41
CA ARG A 143 -8.72 -4.36 1.19
C ARG A 143 -9.40 -3.32 0.33
N PHE A 144 -9.07 -3.29 -0.96
CA PHE A 144 -9.70 -2.37 -1.90
C PHE A 144 -11.20 -2.64 -2.03
N ILE A 145 -11.97 -1.55 -2.06
CA ILE A 145 -13.42 -1.58 -2.28
C ILE A 145 -13.73 -1.00 -3.66
N LYS A 146 -13.33 0.24 -3.90
CA LYS A 146 -13.73 1.01 -5.08
C LYS A 146 -12.83 2.23 -5.28
N MET A 147 -12.75 2.69 -6.52
CA MET A 147 -12.22 4.01 -6.87
C MET A 147 -13.37 4.97 -7.09
N HIS A 148 -13.19 6.23 -6.71
CA HIS A 148 -14.11 7.35 -6.96
C HIS A 148 -13.37 8.40 -7.78
N ILE A 149 -13.99 8.87 -8.86
CA ILE A 149 -13.44 9.92 -9.72
C ILE A 149 -14.47 11.01 -9.91
N VAL A 150 -14.02 12.25 -9.72
CA VAL A 150 -14.81 13.45 -10.00
C VAL A 150 -14.07 14.30 -11.01
N VAL A 151 -14.76 14.66 -12.09
CA VAL A 151 -14.30 15.58 -13.12
C VAL A 151 -15.20 16.79 -13.15
N LYS A 152 -14.63 17.97 -12.91
CA LYS A 152 -15.33 19.25 -13.06
C LYS A 152 -14.65 20.10 -14.12
N TYR A 153 -15.46 20.77 -14.93
CA TYR A 153 -15.03 21.75 -15.91
C TYR A 153 -15.86 23.02 -15.76
N ASP A 154 -15.22 24.16 -15.52
CA ASP A 154 -15.87 25.45 -15.23
C ASP A 154 -16.94 25.35 -14.11
N GLY A 155 -16.67 24.55 -13.08
CA GLY A 155 -17.59 24.29 -11.97
C GLY A 155 -18.72 23.30 -12.26
N GLN A 156 -18.92 22.91 -13.53
CA GLN A 156 -19.88 21.88 -13.91
C GLN A 156 -19.28 20.49 -13.71
N THR A 157 -20.00 19.61 -13.02
CA THR A 157 -19.65 18.19 -12.95
C THR A 157 -19.85 17.55 -14.32
N VAL A 158 -18.74 17.12 -14.92
CA VAL A 158 -18.73 16.33 -16.16
C VAL A 158 -18.92 14.85 -15.82
N PHE A 159 -18.26 14.40 -14.75
CA PHE A 159 -18.31 13.01 -14.29
C PHE A 159 -18.20 12.98 -12.77
N ASP A 160 -18.97 12.09 -12.16
CA ASP A 160 -18.89 11.71 -10.76
C ASP A 160 -19.29 10.24 -10.71
N GLY A 161 -18.31 9.36 -10.49
CA GLY A 161 -18.53 7.93 -10.61
C GLY A 161 -17.60 7.13 -9.72
N THR A 162 -18.11 5.99 -9.27
CA THR A 162 -17.35 5.03 -8.49
C THR A 162 -17.53 3.62 -9.03
N SER A 163 -16.47 2.82 -9.01
CA SER A 163 -16.53 1.39 -9.33
C SER A 163 -15.34 0.65 -8.71
N SER A 164 -15.53 -0.64 -8.45
CA SER A 164 -14.46 -1.59 -8.11
C SER A 164 -13.77 -2.17 -9.35
N SER A 165 -14.20 -1.79 -10.56
CA SER A 165 -13.66 -2.24 -11.85
C SER A 165 -13.14 -1.05 -12.64
N SER A 166 -11.84 -1.07 -12.93
CA SER A 166 -11.14 -0.05 -13.72
C SER A 166 -11.76 0.08 -15.12
N ALA A 167 -12.06 -1.05 -15.76
CA ALA A 167 -12.72 -1.10 -17.06
C ALA A 167 -14.13 -0.51 -17.05
N GLU A 168 -14.94 -0.75 -16.00
CA GLU A 168 -16.26 -0.13 -15.88
C GLU A 168 -16.15 1.39 -15.67
N LEU A 169 -15.23 1.81 -14.81
CA LEU A 169 -15.00 3.22 -14.52
C LEU A 169 -14.49 3.97 -15.76
N SER A 170 -13.53 3.38 -16.48
CA SER A 170 -13.01 3.89 -17.74
C SER A 170 -14.11 4.05 -18.79
N ASN A 171 -14.97 3.03 -18.95
CA ASN A 171 -16.09 3.09 -19.89
C ASN A 171 -17.14 4.14 -19.50
N ALA A 172 -17.45 4.29 -18.21
CA ALA A 172 -18.36 5.30 -17.72
C ALA A 172 -17.80 6.71 -17.94
N LEU A 173 -16.51 6.91 -17.65
CA LEU A 173 -15.80 8.16 -17.84
C LEU A 173 -15.74 8.54 -19.32
N ARG A 174 -15.40 7.59 -20.21
CA ARG A 174 -15.41 7.80 -21.67
C ARG A 174 -16.77 8.28 -22.16
N LYS A 175 -17.87 7.62 -21.76
CA LYS A 175 -19.23 8.03 -22.12
C LYS A 175 -19.58 9.43 -21.60
N ALA A 176 -19.05 9.84 -20.46
CA ALA A 176 -19.27 11.20 -19.93
C ALA A 176 -18.50 12.24 -20.75
N ILE A 177 -17.23 11.97 -21.08
CA ILE A 177 -16.42 12.81 -21.97
C ILE A 177 -17.10 12.97 -23.34
N ASP A 178 -17.52 11.87 -23.98
CA ASP A 178 -18.12 11.87 -25.32
C ASP A 178 -19.41 12.70 -25.41
N ARG A 179 -20.17 12.77 -24.31
CA ARG A 179 -21.42 13.53 -24.22
C ARG A 179 -21.22 14.99 -23.82
N PHE A 180 -20.03 15.36 -23.38
CA PHE A 180 -19.74 16.73 -22.97
C PHE A 180 -19.46 17.60 -24.19
N GLU A 181 -20.19 18.71 -24.35
CA GLU A 181 -20.09 19.60 -25.51
C GLU A 181 -18.66 20.09 -25.78
N LYS A 182 -17.87 20.31 -24.72
CA LYS A 182 -16.47 20.76 -24.79
C LYS A 182 -15.47 19.61 -24.58
N SER A 183 -15.79 18.39 -25.02
CA SER A 183 -14.94 17.20 -24.82
C SER A 183 -13.49 17.36 -25.31
N ASP A 184 -13.25 18.18 -26.34
CA ASP A 184 -11.91 18.51 -26.84
C ASP A 184 -11.03 19.27 -25.82
N LYS A 185 -11.64 19.84 -24.77
CA LYS A 185 -10.94 20.53 -23.68
C LYS A 185 -10.56 19.61 -22.51
N LEU A 186 -11.00 18.35 -22.53
CA LEU A 186 -10.78 17.37 -21.46
C LEU A 186 -9.61 16.41 -21.76
N LYS A 187 -8.48 16.92 -22.28
CA LYS A 187 -7.34 16.08 -22.68
C LYS A 187 -6.79 15.24 -21.53
N ASN A 188 -6.54 15.85 -20.38
CA ASN A 188 -6.04 15.16 -19.19
C ASN A 188 -7.04 14.08 -18.70
N THR A 189 -8.35 14.33 -18.81
CA THR A 189 -9.35 13.30 -18.47
C THR A 189 -9.31 12.12 -19.45
N LYS A 190 -9.05 12.37 -20.74
CA LYS A 190 -8.88 11.30 -21.74
C LYS A 190 -7.66 10.44 -21.41
N GLU A 191 -6.55 11.05 -20.98
CA GLU A 191 -5.35 10.31 -20.55
C GLU A 191 -5.65 9.43 -19.33
N VAL A 192 -6.32 9.97 -18.31
CA VAL A 192 -6.75 9.20 -17.12
C VAL A 192 -7.70 8.06 -17.52
N GLN A 193 -8.66 8.35 -18.42
CA GLN A 193 -9.57 7.32 -18.92
C GLN A 193 -8.83 6.18 -19.61
N LEU A 194 -7.83 6.49 -20.45
CA LEU A 194 -7.01 5.49 -21.12
C LEU A 194 -6.20 4.67 -20.12
N GLY A 195 -5.58 5.31 -19.13
CA GLY A 195 -4.87 4.63 -18.04
C GLY A 195 -5.76 3.61 -17.32
N LEU A 196 -6.97 4.03 -16.92
CA LEU A 196 -7.96 3.15 -16.28
C LEU A 196 -8.41 1.97 -17.15
N ALA A 197 -8.28 2.05 -18.48
CA ALA A 197 -8.66 0.94 -19.36
C ALA A 197 -7.64 -0.21 -19.30
N GLU A 198 -6.41 0.08 -18.90
CA GLU A 198 -5.27 -0.85 -18.88
C GLU A 198 -4.86 -1.23 -17.45
N GLU A 199 -5.31 -0.47 -16.46
CA GLU A 199 -4.93 -0.63 -15.06
C GLU A 199 -5.70 -1.76 -14.36
N GLU A 200 -5.01 -2.58 -13.57
CA GLU A 200 -5.63 -3.46 -12.59
C GLU A 200 -5.65 -2.77 -11.22
N PHE A 201 -6.80 -2.71 -10.56
CA PHE A 201 -6.88 -2.18 -9.21
C PHE A 201 -6.25 -3.13 -8.18
N PRO A 202 -5.62 -2.59 -7.12
CA PRO A 202 -4.99 -3.41 -6.10
C PRO A 202 -6.03 -4.26 -5.37
N LYS A 203 -5.65 -5.45 -4.90
CA LYS A 203 -6.48 -6.24 -3.97
C LYS A 203 -6.37 -5.70 -2.56
N THR A 204 -5.15 -5.47 -2.10
CA THR A 204 -4.88 -4.97 -0.76
C THR A 204 -3.68 -4.04 -0.76
N ILE A 205 -3.67 -3.08 0.16
CA ILE A 205 -2.48 -2.33 0.55
C ILE A 205 -2.19 -2.59 2.03
N THR A 206 -0.94 -2.85 2.38
CA THR A 206 -0.50 -3.01 3.78
C THR A 206 0.47 -1.91 4.11
N PHE A 207 0.17 -1.09 5.11
CA PHE A 207 1.12 -0.14 5.68
C PHE A 207 1.66 -0.70 6.99
N THR A 208 2.93 -0.43 7.30
CA THR A 208 3.54 -0.87 8.55
C THR A 208 4.23 0.28 9.26
N HIS A 209 4.41 0.14 10.57
CA HIS A 209 5.23 1.09 11.34
C HIS A 209 6.69 1.09 10.90
N ALA A 210 7.18 0.12 10.11
CA ALA A 210 8.54 0.18 9.58
C ALA A 210 8.72 1.21 8.45
N GLY A 211 7.64 1.90 8.05
CA GLY A 211 7.65 2.84 6.93
C GLY A 211 7.66 2.14 5.57
N THR A 212 7.23 0.88 5.51
CA THR A 212 6.99 0.17 4.25
C THR A 212 5.50 0.13 3.95
N TYR A 213 5.17 0.14 2.66
CA TYR A 213 3.86 -0.25 2.20
C TYR A 213 3.97 -1.31 1.11
N PHE A 214 3.07 -2.28 1.17
CA PHE A 214 3.00 -3.40 0.24
C PHE A 214 1.67 -3.42 -0.48
N ILE A 215 1.70 -3.36 -1.82
CA ILE A 215 0.51 -3.49 -2.66
C ILE A 215 0.47 -4.91 -3.22
N ALA A 216 -0.64 -5.60 -2.98
CA ALA A 216 -0.92 -6.89 -3.58
C ALA A 216 -1.92 -6.74 -4.73
N TYR A 217 -1.56 -7.25 -5.91
CA TYR A 217 -2.42 -7.31 -7.09
C TYR A 217 -2.97 -8.72 -7.30
N LYS A 218 -3.69 -8.95 -8.40
CA LYS A 218 -4.17 -10.27 -8.74
C LYS A 218 -3.04 -11.16 -9.24
N ASP A 219 -2.18 -10.63 -10.10
CA ASP A 219 -0.91 -11.26 -10.45
C ASP A 219 0.14 -10.93 -9.39
N PRO A 220 0.66 -11.92 -8.63
CA PRO A 220 1.69 -11.69 -7.62
C PRO A 220 2.98 -11.08 -8.17
N LYS A 221 3.23 -11.17 -9.49
CA LYS A 221 4.40 -10.56 -10.15
C LYS A 221 4.33 -9.03 -10.21
N GLU A 222 3.13 -8.47 -10.07
CA GLU A 222 2.91 -7.03 -10.07
C GLU A 222 2.92 -6.45 -8.65
N ASN A 223 3.10 -7.28 -7.62
CA ASN A 223 3.18 -6.80 -6.24
C ASN A 223 4.33 -5.82 -6.06
N ILE A 224 4.07 -4.77 -5.27
CA ILE A 224 5.01 -3.67 -5.04
C ILE A 224 5.30 -3.58 -3.54
N LEU A 225 6.58 -3.39 -3.19
CA LEU A 225 7.01 -3.04 -1.84
C LEU A 225 7.84 -1.76 -1.90
N ASN A 226 7.34 -0.70 -1.29
CA ASN A 226 7.95 0.63 -1.34
C ASN A 226 7.89 1.27 0.06
N TYR A 227 8.31 2.53 0.13
CA TYR A 227 8.41 3.29 1.38
C TYR A 227 7.37 4.38 1.47
N TRP A 228 6.87 4.61 2.68
CA TRP A 228 5.99 5.73 2.98
C TRP A 228 6.43 6.40 4.28
N ASN A 229 6.08 7.68 4.43
CA ASN A 229 6.12 8.36 5.72
C ASN A 229 5.08 9.49 5.74
N TRP A 230 4.76 9.97 6.94
CA TRP A 230 4.00 11.20 7.09
C TRP A 230 4.86 12.39 6.62
N LEU A 231 4.37 13.13 5.63
CA LEU A 231 4.86 14.48 5.35
C LEU A 231 4.30 15.46 6.37
N ASN A 232 3.03 15.24 6.76
CA ASN A 232 2.37 15.93 7.85
C ASN A 232 1.31 14.99 8.46
N VAL A 233 1.53 14.54 9.69
CA VAL A 233 0.62 13.60 10.37
C VAL A 233 -0.70 14.25 10.80
N GLU A 234 -0.70 15.56 11.11
CA GLU A 234 -1.90 16.29 11.53
C GLU A 234 -2.87 16.48 10.35
N GLU A 235 -2.31 16.74 9.16
CA GLU A 235 -3.05 16.81 7.90
C GLU A 235 -3.27 15.43 7.25
N LYS A 236 -2.73 14.37 7.86
CA LYS A 236 -2.72 12.99 7.33
C LYS A 236 -2.19 12.92 5.88
N LEU A 237 -1.19 13.74 5.60
CA LEU A 237 -0.52 13.84 4.31
C LEU A 237 0.63 12.83 4.24
N ILE A 238 0.53 11.88 3.32
CA ILE A 238 1.47 10.76 3.13
C ILE A 238 2.35 11.05 1.92
N GLY A 239 3.66 10.81 2.08
CA GLY A 239 4.61 10.74 0.97
C GLY A 239 4.97 9.29 0.66
N PHE A 240 5.27 9.01 -0.61
CA PHE A 240 5.71 7.70 -1.09
C PHE A 240 7.00 7.79 -1.87
N SER A 241 7.78 6.71 -1.84
CA SER A 241 8.99 6.57 -2.63
C SER A 241 9.36 5.10 -2.85
N GLU A 242 10.02 4.82 -3.97
CA GLU A 242 10.69 3.55 -4.23
C GLU A 242 11.95 3.40 -3.37
N GLU A 243 12.52 4.53 -2.92
CA GLU A 243 13.71 4.57 -2.08
C GLU A 243 13.40 5.10 -0.67
N LYS A 244 14.18 4.67 0.33
CA LYS A 244 13.94 5.02 1.74
C LYS A 244 14.10 6.51 2.07
N VAL A 245 14.79 7.27 1.24
CA VAL A 245 15.29 8.63 1.56
C VAL A 245 14.68 9.77 0.73
N ASP A 246 13.92 9.48 -0.32
CA ASP A 246 13.41 10.52 -1.22
C ASP A 246 11.88 10.60 -1.23
N LEU A 247 11.32 11.14 -0.15
CA LEU A 247 9.87 11.38 -0.04
C LEU A 247 9.54 12.81 -0.48
N SER A 248 8.80 12.94 -1.59
CA SER A 248 8.43 14.24 -2.16
C SER A 248 6.98 14.61 -1.87
N SER A 249 6.69 15.91 -1.74
CA SER A 249 5.32 16.42 -1.67
C SER A 249 4.57 16.42 -3.00
N LYS A 250 5.27 16.16 -4.11
CA LYS A 250 4.66 16.18 -5.47
C LYS A 250 3.76 14.98 -5.73
N SER A 251 4.01 13.87 -5.03
CA SER A 251 3.23 12.63 -5.07
C SER A 251 2.45 12.40 -3.77
N ALA A 252 2.23 13.48 -3.00
CA ALA A 252 1.54 13.36 -1.72
C ALA A 252 0.06 13.03 -1.89
N ILE A 253 -0.46 12.24 -0.96
CA ILE A 253 -1.88 11.93 -0.87
C ILE A 253 -2.38 12.20 0.55
N THR A 254 -3.67 12.48 0.69
CA THR A 254 -4.31 12.56 2.01
C THR A 254 -4.98 11.24 2.35
N ALA A 255 -4.88 10.83 3.61
CA ALA A 255 -5.59 9.67 4.14
C ALA A 255 -6.75 10.11 5.06
N ASP A 256 -7.92 9.52 4.86
CA ASP A 256 -9.06 9.68 5.76
C ASP A 256 -9.59 8.34 6.27
N PHE A 257 -9.95 8.32 7.54
CA PHE A 257 -10.42 7.14 8.25
C PHE A 257 -11.88 7.34 8.66
N THR A 258 -12.80 6.58 8.05
CA THR A 258 -14.23 6.66 8.37
C THR A 258 -14.85 5.27 8.36
N ASN A 259 -15.59 4.89 9.41
CA ASN A 259 -16.40 3.65 9.43
C ASN A 259 -15.66 2.38 8.95
N ASN A 260 -14.49 2.10 9.52
CA ASN A 260 -13.60 0.99 9.11
C ASN A 260 -13.05 1.07 7.68
N GLN A 261 -13.10 2.26 7.07
CA GLN A 261 -12.55 2.52 5.74
C GLN A 261 -11.38 3.49 5.78
N LEU A 262 -10.44 3.24 4.88
CA LEU A 262 -9.40 4.16 4.49
C LEU A 262 -9.76 4.74 3.14
N ILE A 263 -9.77 6.07 3.04
CA ILE A 263 -9.88 6.79 1.77
C ILE A 263 -8.55 7.47 1.51
N LEU A 264 -7.92 7.12 0.40
CA LEU A 264 -6.69 7.73 -0.10
C LEU A 264 -7.06 8.66 -1.25
N SER A 265 -6.77 9.95 -1.13
CA SER A 265 -7.12 10.95 -2.16
C SER A 265 -5.90 11.70 -2.64
N GLU A 266 -5.80 11.90 -3.96
CA GLU A 266 -4.81 12.84 -4.50
C GLU A 266 -5.14 14.27 -4.05
N THR A 267 -4.14 15.02 -3.60
CA THR A 267 -4.30 16.46 -3.33
C THR A 267 -4.68 17.19 -4.62
N GLU A 268 -5.65 18.11 -4.53
CA GLU A 268 -6.24 18.85 -5.65
C GLU A 268 -5.19 19.34 -6.66
N LYS A 269 -5.17 18.75 -7.85
CA LYS A 269 -4.44 19.28 -9.00
C LYS A 269 -5.36 20.20 -9.79
N GLU A 270 -5.35 21.48 -9.47
CA GLU A 270 -5.95 22.49 -10.34
C GLU A 270 -5.07 22.64 -11.58
N THR A 271 -5.48 22.04 -12.71
CA THR A 271 -4.76 22.19 -13.98
C THR A 271 -5.34 23.36 -14.75
N ARG A 272 -4.56 24.44 -14.94
CA ARG A 272 -4.88 25.48 -15.91
C ARG A 272 -4.59 24.94 -17.33
N PRO A 273 -5.54 25.05 -18.28
CA PRO A 273 -5.37 24.56 -19.64
C PRO A 273 -4.34 25.35 -20.45
#